data_AF-A0A536B8T6-F1
#
_entry.id   AF-A0A536B8T6-F1
#
_cell.length_a   1.000
_cell.length_b   1.000
_cell.length_c   1.000
_cell.angle_alpha   90.00
_cell.angle_beta   90.00
_cell.angle_gamma   90.00
#
_symmetry.space_group_name_H-M   'P 1'
#
loop_
_entity.id
_entity.type
_entity.pdbx_description
1 polymer ?
#
loop_
_entity_poly.entity_id
_entity_poly.type
_entity_poly.pdbx_seq_one_letter_code
_entity_poly.pdbx_strand_id
1 'polypeptide(L)' 'MAKGGLIHYVCIADAHISSVRQSTSDTLTVVSGRWAFCAFDAKGEGHDWRETEGVTIEALRSGFPRARFVQLPAEDRSR' A
#
# COMPACT_ATOMS: atom_id res chain seq x y z
N MET A 1 4.32 -23.19 7.38
CA MET A 1 4.65 -21.76 7.11
C MET A 1 3.35 -20.98 7.17
N ALA A 2 3.22 -20.02 8.08
CA ALA A 2 2.09 -19.11 8.06
C ALA A 2 2.17 -18.30 6.76
N LYS A 3 1.26 -18.55 5.81
CA LYS A 3 1.08 -17.66 4.65
C LYS A 3 0.47 -16.38 5.21
N GLY A 4 1.30 -15.45 5.67
CA GLY A 4 0.84 -14.10 5.99
C GLY A 4 0.09 -13.54 4.78
N GLY A 5 -1.03 -12.86 5.04
CA GLY A 5 -1.85 -12.28 3.97
C GLY A 5 -1.01 -11.34 3.10
N LEU A 6 -1.07 -11.53 1.79
CA LEU A 6 -0.40 -10.64 0.85
C LEU A 6 -1.15 -9.30 0.79
N ILE A 7 -0.39 -8.21 0.78
CA ILE A 7 -0.90 -6.87 0.52
C ILE A 7 -1.00 -6.70 -0.98
N HIS A 8 -2.22 -6.49 -1.48
CA HIS A 8 -2.54 -6.29 -2.89
C HIS A 8 -2.67 -4.83 -3.28
N TYR A 9 -2.77 -3.93 -2.30
CA TYR A 9 -2.84 -2.50 -2.55
C TYR A 9 -1.90 -1.72 -1.61
N VAL A 10 -1.19 -0.73 -2.14
CA VAL A 10 -0.38 0.19 -1.34
C VAL A 10 -0.79 1.63 -1.60
N CYS A 11 -0.92 2.43 -0.53
CA CYS A 11 -1.16 3.86 -0.67
C CYS A 11 0.13 4.56 -1.07
N ILE A 12 0.07 5.26 -2.21
CA ILE A 12 1.17 6.07 -2.73
C ILE A 12 0.91 7.58 -2.67
N ALA A 13 -0.19 8.02 -2.07
CA ALA A 13 -0.49 9.46 -1.93
C ALA A 13 0.70 10.20 -1.30
N ASP A 14 1.19 11.24 -1.97
CA ASP A 14 2.38 12.01 -1.55
C ASP A 14 2.26 12.51 -0.10
N ALA A 15 1.07 12.99 0.27
CA ALA A 15 0.74 13.42 1.63
C ALA A 15 0.95 12.29 2.67
N HIS A 16 0.71 11.03 2.31
CA HIS A 16 0.88 9.86 3.18
C HIS A 16 2.25 9.21 3.08
N ILE A 17 3.01 9.49 2.01
CA ILE A 17 4.39 9.04 1.89
C ILE A 17 5.31 9.93 2.74
N SER A 18 5.11 11.23 2.65
CA SER A 18 6.00 12.26 3.22
C SER A 18 5.69 12.57 4.69
N SER A 19 4.55 12.08 5.21
CA SER A 19 4.17 12.29 6.61
C SER A 19 4.96 11.40 7.56
N VAL A 20 5.34 11.96 8.70
CA VAL A 20 5.95 11.22 9.82
C VAL A 20 4.97 10.15 10.28
N ARG A 21 5.43 8.89 10.38
CA ARG A 21 4.61 7.79 10.92
C ARG A 21 4.14 8.16 12.32
N GLN A 22 2.82 8.24 12.51
CA GLN A 22 2.26 8.26 13.86
C GLN A 22 2.31 6.82 14.39
N SER A 23 2.93 6.62 15.56
CA SER A 23 3.18 5.28 16.12
C SER A 23 1.89 4.50 16.46
N THR A 24 0.74 5.18 16.45
CA THR A 24 -0.57 4.65 16.85
C THR A 24 -1.54 4.45 15.70
N SER A 25 -1.16 4.71 14.44
CA SER A 25 -2.09 4.63 13.31
C SER A 25 -2.29 3.19 12.82
N ASP A 26 -3.53 2.89 12.43
CA ASP A 26 -3.87 1.66 11.73
C ASP A 26 -3.25 1.71 10.33
N THR A 27 -2.36 0.77 9.99
CA THR A 27 -1.65 0.79 8.70
C THR A 27 -2.19 -0.22 7.68
N LEU A 28 -3.19 -1.01 8.08
CA LEU A 28 -3.81 -2.04 7.24
C LEU A 28 -5.31 -1.82 7.13
N THR A 29 -5.83 -2.04 5.93
CA THR A 29 -7.26 -2.00 5.63
C THR A 29 -7.60 -2.98 4.49
N VAL A 30 -8.87 -3.04 4.08
CA VAL A 30 -9.33 -3.83 2.94
C VAL A 30 -9.83 -2.89 1.83
N VAL A 31 -9.28 -3.05 0.62
CA VAL A 31 -9.71 -2.34 -0.60
C VAL A 31 -10.09 -3.38 -1.64
N SER A 32 -11.26 -3.26 -2.25
CA SER A 32 -11.77 -4.21 -3.26
C SER A 32 -11.71 -5.68 -2.78
N GLY A 33 -12.01 -5.91 -1.49
CA GLY A 33 -11.99 -7.24 -0.88
C GLY A 33 -10.60 -7.85 -0.63
N ARG A 34 -9.51 -7.08 -0.81
CA ARG A 34 -8.13 -7.55 -0.60
C ARG A 34 -7.37 -6.63 0.36
N TRP A 35 -6.33 -7.16 0.99
CA TRP A 35 -5.52 -6.40 1.93
C TRP A 35 -4.81 -5.22 1.27
N ALA A 36 -4.83 -4.08 1.96
CA ALA A 36 -4.23 -2.83 1.55
C ALA A 36 -3.38 -2.25 2.68
N PHE A 37 -2.34 -1.48 2.35
CA PHE A 37 -1.41 -0.88 3.30
C PHE A 37 -1.21 0.62 3.06
N CYS A 38 -1.33 1.41 4.13
CA CYS A 38 -0.94 2.82 4.16
C CYS A 38 0.05 3.05 5.31
N ALA A 39 1.18 3.72 5.05
CA ALA A 39 2.17 3.98 6.09
C ALA A 39 1.78 5.13 7.04
N PHE A 40 0.79 5.93 6.68
CA PHE A 40 0.32 7.08 7.48
C PHE A 40 -0.86 6.69 8.37
N ASP A 41 -2.02 6.46 7.77
CA ASP A 41 -3.23 5.94 8.40
C ASP A 41 -4.10 5.35 7.29
N ALA A 42 -4.51 4.09 7.42
CA ALA A 42 -5.33 3.35 6.46
C ALA A 42 -6.84 3.57 6.66
N LYS A 43 -7.24 4.21 7.76
CA LYS A 43 -8.62 4.65 8.01
C LYS A 43 -8.86 6.11 7.61
N GLY A 44 -7.80 6.84 7.28
CA GLY A 44 -7.87 8.22 6.84
C GLY A 44 -8.51 8.38 5.46
N GLU A 45 -8.60 9.63 5.01
CA GLU A 45 -9.05 9.98 3.66
C GLU A 45 -7.87 10.39 2.77
N GLY A 46 -8.11 10.59 1.46
CA GLY A 46 -7.07 11.08 0.54
C GLY A 46 -6.10 10.00 0.04
N HIS A 47 -6.54 8.74 0.05
CA HIS A 47 -5.73 7.63 -0.44
C HIS A 47 -5.63 7.57 -1.96
N ASP A 48 -4.42 7.35 -2.46
CA ASP A 48 -4.16 6.87 -3.83
C ASP A 48 -3.67 5.41 -3.73
N TRP A 49 -4.61 4.48 -3.89
CA TRP A 49 -4.34 3.05 -3.79
C TRP A 49 -3.81 2.51 -5.12
N ARG A 50 -2.66 1.86 -5.10
CA ARG A 50 -2.08 1.16 -6.25
C ARG A 50 -2.03 -0.33 -6.02
N GLU A 51 -2.45 -1.09 -7.04
CA GLU A 51 -2.30 -2.53 -7.03
C GLU A 51 -0.83 -2.94 -6.93
N THR A 52 -0.60 -4.07 -6.28
CA THR A 52 0.68 -4.76 -6.22
C THR A 52 0.48 -6.19 -6.73
N GLU A 53 1.58 -6.85 -7.08
CA GLU A 53 1.61 -8.28 -7.39
C GLU A 53 1.44 -9.19 -6.16
N GLY A 54 1.06 -8.62 -5.00
CA GLY A 54 1.04 -9.30 -3.71
C GLY A 54 2.41 -9.23 -3.04
N VAL A 55 2.54 -8.32 -2.07
CA VAL A 55 3.78 -8.14 -1.30
C VAL A 55 3.52 -8.37 0.18
N THR A 56 4.54 -8.77 0.93
CA THR A 56 4.41 -8.92 2.38
C THR A 56 4.48 -7.56 3.07
N ILE A 57 3.87 -7.45 4.25
CA ILE A 57 3.92 -6.22 5.05
C ILE A 57 5.35 -5.90 5.52
N GLU A 58 6.16 -6.93 5.78
CA GLU A 58 7.56 -6.80 6.18
C GLU A 58 8.38 -6.12 5.10
N ALA A 59 8.16 -6.47 3.82
CA ALA A 59 8.80 -5.80 2.69
C ALA A 59 8.42 -4.31 2.65
N LEU A 60 7.13 -3.99 2.78
CA LEU A 60 6.67 -2.60 2.81
C LEU A 60 7.26 -1.81 3.99
N ARG A 61 7.45 -2.45 5.14
CA ARG A 61 8.03 -1.83 6.33
C ARG A 61 9.54 -1.65 6.25
N SER A 62 10.26 -2.52 5.56
CA SER A 62 11.72 -2.45 5.37
C SER A 62 12.16 -1.40 4.34
N GLY A 63 11.21 -0.69 3.72
CA GLY A 63 11.50 0.36 2.75
C GLY A 63 11.59 -0.14 1.32
N PHE A 64 11.01 -1.32 1.01
CA PHE A 64 10.85 -1.78 -0.38
C PHE A 64 10.25 -0.64 -1.21
N PRO A 65 10.85 -0.29 -2.35
CA PRO A 65 10.70 1.05 -2.89
C PRO A 65 9.24 1.28 -3.29
N ARG A 66 8.57 2.15 -2.53
CA ARG A 66 7.32 2.80 -2.95
C ARG A 66 7.46 3.38 -4.38
N ALA A 67 8.68 3.80 -4.74
CA ALA A 67 9.06 4.24 -6.09
C ALA A 67 8.83 3.21 -7.21
N ARG A 68 8.87 1.90 -6.94
CA ARG A 68 8.58 0.88 -7.98
C ARG A 68 7.10 0.82 -8.32
N PHE A 69 6.21 1.21 -7.41
CA PHE A 69 4.77 1.28 -7.62
C PHE A 69 4.32 2.63 -8.20
N VAL A 70 5.16 3.68 -8.09
CA VAL A 70 4.94 4.98 -8.72
C VAL A 70 5.15 4.92 -10.25
N GLN A 71 5.83 3.89 -10.77
CA GLN A 71 6.30 3.85 -12.16
C GLN A 71 5.59 2.84 -13.09
N LEU A 72 4.46 2.25 -12.68
CA LEU A 72 3.64 1.45 -13.58
C LEU A 72 2.45 2.28 -14.07
N PRO A 73 2.43 2.71 -15.35
CA PRO A 73 1.26 3.40 -15.88
C PRO A 73 0.06 2.45 -15.83
N ALA A 74 -1.11 3.02 -15.51
CA ALA A 74 -2.35 2.28 -15.24
C ALA A 74 -3.00 1.65 -16.49
N GLU A 75 -2.25 1.49 -17.57
CA GLU A 75 -2.76 1.17 -18.90
C GLU A 75 -2.22 -0.16 -19.41
N ASP A 76 -2.90 -1.25 -19.01
CA ASP A 76 -3.22 -2.37 -19.90
C ASP A 76 -4.28 -3.27 -19.24
N ARG A 77 -5.53 -2.78 -19.18
CA ARG A 77 -6.71 -3.61 -18.82
C ARG A 77 -7.84 -3.44 -19.81
N SER A 78 -7.51 -3.54 -21.09
CA SER A 78 -8.49 -3.75 -22.16
C SER A 78 -7.82 -4.42 -23.35
N ARG A 79 -7.78 -5.75 -23.34
CA ARG A 79 -7.90 -6.61 -24.53
C ARG A 79 -8.18 -8.04 -24.12
#